data_AF-R7H2P8-F1
#
_entry.id   AF-R7H2P8-F1
#
_cell.length_a   1.000
_cell.length_b   1.000
_cell.length_c   1.000
_cell.angle_alpha   90.00
_cell.angle_beta   90.00
_cell.angle_gamma   90.00
#
_symmetry.space_group_name_H-M   'P 1'
#
loop_
_entity.id
_entity.type
_entity.pdbx_description
1 polymer ?
#
loop_
_entity_poly.entity_id
_entity_poly.type
_entity_poly.pdbx_seq_one_letter_code
_entity_poly.pdbx_strand_id
1 'polypeptide(L)'
;MPLKNTKVKLLEQLLRRVIDSVMKVNKVKAVDFTQRLNEIVKRYNDRTDDLVFADEIITEVAAQLTELLNKIKNESQLPDGIPDIEVKAFYDILKAVAEKYGFAGDFTEEQFKRMALEIKGIVDDKCQFIDWDKREDIKASMKVAIILTLAKEKYPPYTKDEVFKEIFEQAENFKKNRIGLQPRYRNIEESAVEMAAEPHASK
;
A
#
# COMPACT_ATOMS: atom_id res chain seq x y z
N MET A 1 10.14 -0.52 -39.56
CA MET A 1 10.67 0.61 -38.78
C MET A 1 10.43 0.35 -37.28
N PRO A 2 11.47 0.22 -36.43
CA PRO A 2 11.31 -0.27 -35.05
C PRO A 2 11.24 0.83 -33.95
N LEU A 3 11.39 2.12 -34.29
CA LEU A 3 11.56 3.22 -33.32
C LEU A 3 10.26 3.86 -32.79
N LYS A 4 9.15 3.81 -33.53
CA LYS A 4 7.88 4.47 -33.14
C LYS A 4 7.24 3.86 -31.87
N ASN A 5 7.55 2.60 -31.57
CA ASN A 5 6.98 1.86 -30.45
C ASN A 5 7.80 1.99 -29.14
N THR A 6 8.93 2.69 -29.16
CA THR A 6 9.87 2.72 -28.02
C THR A 6 9.43 3.66 -26.90
N LYS A 7 8.80 4.81 -27.22
CA LYS A 7 8.37 5.80 -26.21
C LYS A 7 7.23 5.27 -25.34
N VAL A 8 6.20 4.68 -25.97
CA VAL A 8 5.05 4.07 -25.28
C VAL A 8 5.52 2.93 -24.37
N LYS A 9 6.36 2.02 -24.90
CA LYS A 9 6.94 0.93 -24.12
C LYS A 9 7.79 1.41 -22.94
N LEU A 10 8.57 2.47 -23.12
CA LEU A 10 9.38 3.04 -22.03
C LEU A 10 8.49 3.66 -20.94
N LEU A 11 7.45 4.41 -21.31
CA LEU A 11 6.49 4.98 -20.37
C LEU A 11 5.71 3.89 -19.64
N GLU A 12 5.29 2.83 -20.34
CA GLU A 12 4.66 1.66 -19.74
C GLU A 12 5.58 1.01 -18.71
N GLN A 13 6.85 0.75 -19.05
CA GLN A 13 7.83 0.17 -18.12
C GLN A 13 8.08 1.07 -16.90
N LEU A 14 8.16 2.38 -17.10
CA LEU A 14 8.28 3.34 -16.00
C LEU A 14 7.06 3.25 -15.08
N LEU A 15 5.85 3.29 -15.64
CA LEU A 15 4.61 3.20 -14.88
C LEU A 15 4.52 1.89 -14.10
N ARG A 16 4.88 0.75 -14.69
CA ARG A 16 4.93 -0.53 -13.97
C ARG A 16 5.82 -0.45 -12.73
N ARG A 17 7.02 0.11 -12.84
CA ARG A 17 7.94 0.29 -11.69
C ARG A 17 7.39 1.24 -10.62
N VAL A 18 6.73 2.32 -11.04
CA VAL A 18 6.08 3.26 -10.11
C VAL A 18 4.93 2.57 -9.38
N ILE A 19 4.08 1.84 -10.11
CA ILE A 19 2.96 1.07 -9.55
C ILE A 19 3.46 -0.03 -8.60
N ASP A 20 4.56 -0.71 -8.93
CA ASP A 20 5.20 -1.69 -8.04
C ASP A 20 5.63 -1.04 -6.72
N SER A 21 6.09 0.22 -6.77
CA SER A 21 6.44 0.99 -5.58
C SER A 21 5.20 1.36 -4.76
N VAL A 22 4.10 1.74 -5.41
CA VAL A 22 2.80 1.95 -4.75
C VAL A 22 2.31 0.65 -4.12
N MET A 23 2.45 -0.50 -4.79
CA MET A 23 1.99 -1.81 -4.31
C MET A 23 2.63 -2.22 -2.99
N LYS A 24 3.86 -1.77 -2.72
CA LYS A 24 4.54 -2.01 -1.45
C LYS A 24 3.90 -1.30 -0.26
N VAL A 25 3.15 -0.23 -0.53
CA VAL A 25 2.54 0.62 0.50
C VAL A 25 1.02 0.50 0.48
N ASN A 26 0.37 0.53 -0.68
CA ASN A 26 -1.08 0.56 -0.84
C ASN A 26 -1.51 -0.36 -1.99
N LYS A 27 -1.98 -1.56 -1.63
CA LYS A 27 -2.39 -2.58 -2.62
C LYS A 27 -3.61 -2.15 -3.42
N VAL A 28 -4.59 -1.50 -2.79
CA VAL A 28 -5.84 -1.08 -3.45
C VAL A 28 -5.55 -0.13 -4.60
N LYS A 29 -4.77 0.92 -4.33
CA LYS A 29 -4.40 1.90 -5.37
C LYS A 29 -3.52 1.28 -6.44
N ALA A 30 -2.60 0.39 -6.07
CA ALA A 30 -1.78 -0.31 -7.05
C ALA A 30 -2.60 -1.18 -8.00
N VAL A 31 -3.64 -1.86 -7.50
CA VAL A 31 -4.56 -2.67 -8.34
C VAL A 31 -5.35 -1.77 -9.29
N ASP A 32 -5.94 -0.68 -8.81
CA ASP A 32 -6.65 0.29 -9.66
C ASP A 32 -5.75 0.88 -10.76
N PHE A 33 -4.53 1.31 -10.41
CA PHE A 33 -3.58 1.82 -11.40
C PHE A 33 -3.12 0.76 -12.39
N THR A 34 -2.92 -0.49 -11.94
CA THR A 34 -2.57 -1.61 -12.82
C THR A 34 -3.67 -1.87 -13.84
N GLN A 35 -4.93 -1.87 -13.40
CA GLN A 35 -6.08 -2.05 -14.29
C GLN A 35 -6.13 -0.95 -15.34
N ARG A 36 -6.03 0.32 -14.94
CA ARG A 36 -6.02 1.47 -15.87
C ARG A 36 -4.87 1.41 -16.87
N LEU A 37 -3.67 1.05 -16.43
CA LEU A 37 -2.52 0.88 -17.31
C LEU A 37 -2.79 -0.20 -18.36
N ASN A 38 -3.30 -1.36 -17.94
CA ASN A 38 -3.61 -2.47 -18.84
C ASN A 38 -4.70 -2.09 -19.85
N GLU A 39 -5.70 -1.31 -19.45
CA GLU A 39 -6.73 -0.80 -20.36
C GLU A 39 -6.13 0.13 -21.43
N ILE A 40 -5.23 1.05 -21.07
CA ILE A 40 -4.54 1.94 -22.01
C ILE A 40 -3.69 1.12 -23.00
N VAL A 41 -2.89 0.18 -22.49
CA VAL A 41 -2.00 -0.68 -23.31
C VAL A 41 -2.82 -1.57 -24.24
N LYS A 42 -3.95 -2.11 -23.77
CA LYS A 42 -4.84 -2.92 -24.61
C LYS A 42 -5.39 -2.11 -25.78
N ARG A 43 -5.95 -0.91 -25.51
CA ARG A 43 -6.45 -0.01 -26.57
C ARG A 43 -5.36 0.36 -27.58
N TYR A 44 -4.13 0.55 -27.13
CA TYR A 44 -2.99 0.80 -28.01
C TYR A 44 -2.73 -0.38 -28.95
N ASN A 45 -2.61 -1.59 -28.39
CA ASN A 45 -2.33 -2.80 -29.16
C ASN A 45 -3.44 -3.09 -30.18
N ASP A 46 -4.71 -2.94 -29.78
CA ASP A 46 -5.87 -3.21 -30.63
C ASP A 46 -5.98 -2.23 -31.82
N ARG A 47 -5.46 -1.00 -31.69
CA ARG A 47 -5.52 0.05 -32.74
C ARG A 47 -4.25 0.13 -33.59
N THR A 48 -3.16 -0.51 -33.19
CA THR A 48 -1.87 -0.42 -33.91
C THR A 48 -1.90 -1.14 -35.27
N ASP A 49 -2.85 -2.06 -35.47
CA ASP A 49 -3.05 -2.76 -36.74
C ASP A 49 -3.60 -1.82 -37.85
N ASP A 50 -4.21 -0.70 -37.49
CA ASP A 50 -4.67 0.35 -38.41
C ASP A 50 -3.54 1.37 -38.71
N LEU A 51 -2.70 1.04 -39.69
CA LEU A 51 -1.49 1.79 -40.06
C LEU A 51 -1.72 3.26 -40.47
N VAL A 52 -2.95 3.65 -40.79
CA VAL A 52 -3.30 5.00 -41.29
C VAL A 52 -3.16 6.08 -40.21
N PHE A 53 -3.32 5.74 -38.92
CA PHE A 53 -3.35 6.71 -37.81
C PHE A 53 -2.28 6.47 -36.74
N ALA A 54 -1.21 5.74 -37.06
CA ALA A 54 -0.22 5.28 -36.08
C ALA A 54 0.40 6.40 -35.22
N ASP A 55 0.70 7.57 -35.80
CA ASP A 55 1.32 8.68 -35.05
C ASP A 55 0.35 9.41 -34.11
N GLU A 56 -0.91 9.54 -34.51
CA GLU A 56 -1.97 10.10 -33.67
C GLU A 56 -2.26 9.18 -32.48
N ILE A 57 -2.37 7.86 -32.73
CA ILE A 57 -2.57 6.84 -31.71
C ILE A 57 -1.42 6.84 -30.69
N ILE A 58 -0.16 6.92 -31.14
CA ILE A 58 1.00 6.98 -30.25
C ILE A 58 0.96 8.23 -29.36
N THR A 59 0.59 9.38 -29.93
CA THR A 59 0.52 10.65 -29.20
C THR A 59 -0.59 10.61 -28.15
N GLU A 60 -1.76 10.10 -28.50
CA GLU A 60 -2.90 9.93 -27.61
C GLU A 60 -2.56 9.00 -26.43
N VAL A 61 -1.95 7.85 -26.71
CA VAL A 61 -1.55 6.88 -25.67
C VAL A 61 -0.48 7.45 -24.77
N ALA A 62 0.52 8.15 -25.30
CA ALA A 62 1.54 8.82 -24.49
C ALA A 62 0.93 9.87 -23.55
N ALA A 63 -0.10 10.60 -24.00
CA ALA A 63 -0.84 11.54 -23.15
C ALA A 63 -1.58 10.82 -22.02
N GLN A 64 -2.29 9.73 -22.31
CA GLN A 64 -2.99 8.93 -21.30
C GLN A 64 -2.05 8.32 -20.25
N LEU A 65 -0.89 7.79 -20.68
CA LEU A 65 0.14 7.29 -19.77
C LEU A 65 0.73 8.40 -18.90
N THR A 66 0.94 9.59 -19.46
CA THR A 66 1.43 10.76 -18.71
C THR A 66 0.41 11.22 -17.67
N GLU A 67 -0.88 11.23 -18.03
CA GLU A 67 -1.97 11.54 -17.11
C GLU A 67 -2.03 10.52 -15.96
N LEU A 68 -1.90 9.22 -16.27
CA LEU A 68 -1.85 8.17 -15.24
C LEU A 68 -0.66 8.38 -14.30
N LEU A 69 0.52 8.72 -14.82
CA LEU A 69 1.69 9.03 -14.00
C LEU A 69 1.43 10.21 -13.06
N ASN A 70 0.77 11.27 -13.54
CA ASN A 70 0.41 12.41 -12.73
C ASN A 70 -0.62 12.04 -11.65
N LYS A 71 -1.60 11.19 -11.96
CA LYS A 71 -2.55 10.66 -10.96
C LYS A 71 -1.82 9.89 -9.85
N ILE A 72 -0.87 9.02 -10.21
CA ILE A 72 -0.08 8.28 -9.21
C ILE A 72 0.77 9.22 -8.34
N LYS A 73 1.39 10.25 -8.93
CA LYS A 73 2.14 11.27 -8.18
C LYS A 73 1.24 12.02 -7.20
N ASN A 74 0.04 12.40 -7.64
CA ASN A 74 -0.93 13.11 -6.82
C ASN A 74 -1.52 12.21 -5.71
N GLU A 75 -1.54 10.89 -5.90
CA GLU A 75 -1.96 9.94 -4.87
C GLU A 75 -1.06 9.94 -3.63
N SER A 76 0.17 10.47 -3.76
CA SER A 76 1.09 10.69 -2.64
C SER A 76 0.69 11.86 -1.76
N GLN A 77 -0.29 12.68 -2.17
CA GLN A 77 -0.85 13.73 -1.33
C GLN A 77 -1.72 13.10 -0.24
N LEU A 78 -1.53 13.56 0.99
CA LEU A 78 -2.23 13.04 2.16
C LEU A 78 -3.54 13.82 2.36
N PRO A 79 -4.68 13.13 2.54
CA PRO A 79 -5.90 13.75 3.01
C PRO A 79 -5.71 14.41 4.38
N ASP A 80 -6.53 15.41 4.69
CA ASP A 80 -6.50 16.06 6.00
C ASP A 80 -6.79 15.05 7.12
N GLY A 81 -6.01 15.13 8.20
CA GLY A 81 -6.04 14.18 9.31
C GLY A 81 -5.36 12.83 9.07
N ILE A 82 -4.71 12.61 7.91
CA ILE A 82 -3.90 11.42 7.64
C ILE A 82 -2.40 11.79 7.70
N PRO A 83 -1.63 11.27 8.67
CA PRO A 83 -0.27 11.73 8.93
C PRO A 83 0.77 11.15 7.97
N ASP A 84 0.51 9.99 7.38
CA ASP A 84 1.46 9.30 6.50
C ASP A 84 0.75 8.40 5.47
N ILE A 85 1.52 7.95 4.48
CA ILE A 85 1.04 7.12 3.37
C ILE A 85 0.62 5.70 3.81
N GLU A 86 1.05 5.25 4.98
CA GLU A 86 0.75 3.92 5.53
C GLU A 86 -0.64 3.94 6.17
N VAL A 87 -0.94 4.97 6.97
CA VAL A 87 -2.29 5.26 7.46
C VAL A 87 -3.23 5.48 6.29
N LYS A 88 -2.79 6.20 5.26
CA LYS A 88 -3.57 6.38 4.03
C LYS A 88 -3.93 5.05 3.37
N ALA A 89 -3.00 4.08 3.36
CA ALA A 89 -3.27 2.75 2.79
C ALA A 89 -4.32 1.97 3.58
N PHE A 90 -4.32 2.07 4.91
CA PHE A 90 -5.38 1.47 5.74
C PHE A 90 -6.73 2.17 5.56
N TYR A 91 -6.72 3.50 5.44
CA TYR A 91 -7.91 4.28 5.11
C TYR A 91 -8.51 3.87 3.75
N ASP A 92 -7.67 3.79 2.71
CA ASP A 92 -8.09 3.44 1.36
C ASP A 92 -8.67 2.01 1.31
N ILE A 93 -8.08 1.05 2.04
CA ILE A 93 -8.63 -0.32 2.07
C ILE A 93 -9.95 -0.41 2.84
N LEU A 94 -10.09 0.29 3.96
CA LEU A 94 -11.34 0.27 4.72
C LEU A 94 -12.50 0.82 3.89
N LYS A 95 -12.26 1.89 3.12
CA LYS A 95 -13.25 2.46 2.20
C LYS A 95 -13.53 1.54 1.02
N ALA A 96 -12.50 1.02 0.35
CA ALA A 96 -12.68 0.13 -0.79
C ALA A 96 -13.47 -1.14 -0.43
N VAL A 97 -13.20 -1.71 0.75
CA VAL A 97 -13.96 -2.84 1.28
C VAL A 97 -15.41 -2.43 1.57
N ALA A 98 -15.63 -1.29 2.23
CA ALA A 98 -16.98 -0.82 2.53
C ALA A 98 -17.80 -0.53 1.26
N GLU A 99 -17.16 0.01 0.22
CA GLU A 99 -17.77 0.23 -1.09
C GLU A 99 -18.09 -1.09 -1.78
N LYS A 100 -17.14 -2.03 -1.81
CA LYS A 100 -17.29 -3.35 -2.43
C LYS A 100 -18.46 -4.16 -1.85
N TYR A 101 -18.68 -4.06 -0.54
CA TYR A 101 -19.78 -4.75 0.14
C TYR A 101 -21.02 -3.87 0.36
N GLY A 102 -21.02 -2.63 -0.13
CA GLY A 102 -22.20 -1.76 -0.16
C GLY A 102 -22.62 -1.18 1.20
N PHE A 103 -21.66 -0.97 2.10
CA PHE A 103 -21.91 -0.39 3.43
C PHE A 103 -21.10 0.88 3.71
N ALA A 104 -20.43 1.46 2.71
CA ALA A 104 -19.65 2.69 2.87
C ALA A 104 -20.47 3.86 3.46
N GLY A 105 -21.77 3.94 3.17
CA GLY A 105 -22.66 4.96 3.70
C GLY A 105 -22.96 4.84 5.20
N ASP A 106 -22.64 3.70 5.82
CA ASP A 106 -22.87 3.47 7.25
C ASP A 106 -21.76 4.06 8.14
N PHE A 107 -20.68 4.58 7.52
CA PHE A 107 -19.50 5.09 8.22
C PHE A 107 -19.13 6.49 7.74
N THR A 108 -18.68 7.31 8.68
CA THR A 108 -18.18 8.67 8.40
C THR A 108 -16.70 8.64 8.02
N GLU A 109 -16.24 9.69 7.32
CA GLU A 109 -14.82 9.89 7.01
C GLU A 109 -13.93 9.83 8.26
N GLU A 110 -14.38 10.44 9.36
CA GLU A 110 -13.64 10.44 10.63
C GLU A 110 -13.55 9.04 11.26
N GLN A 111 -14.56 8.19 11.08
CA GLN A 111 -14.47 6.78 11.51
C GLN A 111 -13.43 6.02 10.71
N PHE A 112 -13.39 6.19 9.38
CA PHE A 112 -12.36 5.55 8.54
C PHE A 112 -10.95 5.99 8.95
N LYS A 113 -10.74 7.29 9.19
CA LYS A 113 -9.44 7.83 9.64
C LYS A 113 -9.03 7.25 11.00
N ARG A 114 -9.93 7.24 11.99
CA ARG A 114 -9.65 6.68 13.32
C ARG A 114 -9.28 5.21 13.26
N MET A 115 -10.06 4.39 12.56
CA MET A 115 -9.76 2.97 12.37
C MET A 115 -8.40 2.77 11.69
N ALA A 116 -8.09 3.56 10.66
CA ALA A 116 -6.80 3.48 9.98
C ALA A 116 -5.61 3.80 10.90
N LEU A 117 -5.73 4.84 11.74
CA LEU A 117 -4.72 5.22 12.73
C LEU A 117 -4.50 4.11 13.78
N GLU A 118 -5.59 3.54 14.31
CA GLU A 118 -5.49 2.46 15.30
C GLU A 118 -4.88 1.19 14.70
N ILE A 119 -5.29 0.80 13.49
CA ILE A 119 -4.72 -0.36 12.80
C ILE A 119 -3.22 -0.16 12.57
N LYS A 120 -2.80 1.04 12.17
CA LYS A 120 -1.39 1.37 12.01
C LYS A 120 -0.62 1.21 13.32
N GLY A 121 -1.18 1.68 14.44
CA GLY A 121 -0.60 1.47 15.76
C GLY A 121 -0.44 -0.02 16.11
N ILE A 122 -1.48 -0.83 15.88
CA ILE A 122 -1.43 -2.28 16.11
C ILE A 122 -0.33 -2.94 15.29
N VAL A 123 -0.24 -2.60 13.99
CA VAL A 123 0.76 -3.17 13.08
C VAL A 123 2.17 -2.73 13.50
N ASP A 124 2.35 -1.48 13.91
CA ASP A 124 3.63 -0.97 14.42
C ASP A 124 4.10 -1.74 15.66
N ASP A 125 3.24 -1.86 16.66
CA ASP A 125 3.52 -2.53 17.94
C ASP A 125 3.83 -4.00 17.75
N LYS A 126 3.00 -4.69 16.96
CA LYS A 126 3.06 -6.13 16.86
C LYS A 126 4.30 -6.57 16.08
N CYS A 127 4.65 -5.88 15.00
CA CYS A 127 5.73 -6.35 14.14
C CYS A 127 7.05 -5.58 14.34
N GLN A 128 7.43 -5.39 15.60
CA GLN A 128 8.79 -4.98 16.00
C GLN A 128 9.81 -6.15 15.87
N PHE A 129 9.34 -7.38 15.67
CA PHE A 129 10.17 -8.60 15.63
C PHE A 129 10.66 -8.96 14.21
N ILE A 130 11.93 -9.38 14.10
CA ILE A 130 12.64 -9.67 12.83
C ILE A 130 12.03 -10.86 12.06
N ASP A 131 11.42 -11.84 12.73
CA ASP A 131 10.81 -13.05 12.13
C ASP A 131 9.27 -13.08 12.27
N TRP A 132 8.63 -11.92 12.38
CA TRP A 132 7.17 -11.81 12.53
C TRP A 132 6.38 -12.60 11.48
N ASP A 133 6.84 -12.62 10.23
CA ASP A 133 6.13 -13.24 9.11
C ASP A 133 6.07 -14.78 9.19
N LYS A 134 6.92 -15.41 9.99
CA LYS A 134 6.94 -16.87 10.22
C LYS A 134 6.21 -17.28 11.50
N ARG A 135 5.81 -16.32 12.33
CA ARG A 135 5.20 -16.57 13.64
C ARG A 135 3.67 -16.51 13.54
N GLU A 136 3.02 -17.67 13.55
CA GLU A 136 1.56 -17.76 13.42
C GLU A 136 0.82 -17.18 14.64
N ASP A 137 1.35 -17.41 15.84
CA ASP A 137 0.84 -16.86 17.11
C ASP A 137 0.75 -15.34 17.06
N ILE A 138 1.77 -14.74 16.47
CA ILE A 138 1.92 -13.32 16.40
C ILE A 138 0.96 -12.74 15.35
N LYS A 139 0.90 -13.33 14.14
CA LYS A 139 -0.10 -12.96 13.13
C LYS A 139 -1.53 -13.09 13.66
N ALA A 140 -1.82 -14.16 14.40
CA ALA A 140 -3.12 -14.35 15.03
C ALA A 140 -3.40 -13.23 16.05
N SER A 141 -2.44 -12.89 16.91
CA SER A 141 -2.60 -11.76 17.85
C SER A 141 -2.86 -10.42 17.13
N MET A 142 -2.22 -10.15 15.99
CA MET A 142 -2.46 -8.93 15.22
C MET A 142 -3.86 -8.94 14.60
N LYS A 143 -4.28 -10.06 13.99
CA LYS A 143 -5.63 -10.20 13.42
C LYS A 143 -6.70 -9.98 14.47
N VAL A 144 -6.56 -10.59 15.65
CA VAL A 144 -7.48 -10.39 16.78
C VAL A 144 -7.52 -8.93 17.21
N ALA A 145 -6.37 -8.27 17.35
CA ALA A 145 -6.33 -6.85 17.72
C ALA A 145 -7.04 -5.96 16.69
N ILE A 146 -6.81 -6.20 15.40
CA ILE A 146 -7.50 -5.47 14.31
C ILE A 146 -9.01 -5.71 14.36
N ILE A 147 -9.45 -6.96 14.53
CA ILE A 147 -10.88 -7.31 14.65
C ILE A 147 -11.51 -6.56 15.82
N LEU A 148 -10.86 -6.55 16.99
CA LEU A 148 -11.37 -5.86 18.18
C LEU A 148 -11.47 -4.35 17.96
N THR A 149 -10.49 -3.72 17.30
CA THR A 149 -10.55 -2.29 16.94
C THR A 149 -11.72 -2.01 16.00
N LEU A 150 -11.88 -2.81 14.94
CA LEU A 150 -12.97 -2.64 13.98
C LEU A 150 -14.35 -2.89 14.62
N ALA A 151 -14.45 -3.87 15.52
CA ALA A 151 -15.67 -4.17 16.25
C ALA A 151 -16.12 -3.02 17.17
N LYS A 152 -15.20 -2.26 17.77
CA LYS A 152 -15.52 -1.07 18.58
C LYS A 152 -16.24 0.00 17.76
N GLU A 153 -15.85 0.15 16.49
CA GLU A 153 -16.46 1.07 15.53
C GLU A 153 -17.63 0.43 14.77
N LYS A 154 -18.04 -0.80 15.14
CA LYS A 154 -19.10 -1.59 14.49
C LYS A 154 -18.82 -1.86 13.01
N TYR A 155 -17.55 -2.00 12.64
CA TYR A 155 -17.10 -2.33 11.30
C TYR A 155 -16.75 -3.83 11.19
N PRO A 156 -17.29 -4.57 10.20
CA PRO A 156 -18.43 -4.23 9.35
C PRO A 156 -19.76 -4.21 10.13
N PRO A 157 -20.82 -3.58 9.59
CA PRO A 157 -22.11 -3.47 10.27
C PRO A 157 -22.86 -4.81 10.38
N TYR A 158 -22.43 -5.80 9.60
CA TYR A 158 -22.90 -7.17 9.63
C TYR A 158 -21.72 -8.14 9.50
N THR A 159 -21.80 -9.31 10.13
CA THR A 159 -20.69 -10.28 10.15
C THR A 159 -20.43 -10.84 8.74
N LYS A 160 -19.26 -10.52 8.18
CA LYS A 160 -18.73 -11.14 6.96
C LYS A 160 -17.22 -11.25 7.07
N ASP A 161 -16.71 -12.47 7.22
CA ASP A 161 -15.27 -12.71 7.40
C ASP A 161 -14.43 -12.24 6.21
N GLU A 162 -15.00 -12.29 5.00
CA GLU A 162 -14.36 -11.85 3.76
C GLU A 162 -14.01 -10.36 3.74
N VAL A 163 -14.66 -9.55 4.58
CA VAL A 163 -14.38 -8.10 4.74
C VAL A 163 -12.97 -7.88 5.27
N PHE A 164 -12.50 -8.73 6.18
CA PHE A 164 -11.22 -8.52 6.85
C PHE A 164 -10.02 -9.01 6.04
N LYS A 165 -10.24 -9.87 5.04
CA LYS A 165 -9.17 -10.50 4.26
C LYS A 165 -8.22 -9.46 3.68
N GLU A 166 -8.77 -8.46 3.01
CA GLU A 166 -7.96 -7.45 2.31
C GLU A 166 -7.24 -6.51 3.29
N ILE A 167 -7.86 -6.23 4.45
CA ILE A 167 -7.27 -5.43 5.53
C ILE A 167 -6.06 -6.16 6.13
N PHE A 168 -6.18 -7.47 6.37
CA PHE A 168 -5.06 -8.29 6.85
C PHE A 168 -3.95 -8.41 5.82
N GLU A 169 -4.29 -8.61 4.55
CA GLU A 169 -3.30 -8.65 3.47
C GLU A 169 -2.54 -7.33 3.32
N GLN A 170 -3.18 -6.20 3.61
CA GLN A 170 -2.56 -4.88 3.64
C GLN A 170 -1.62 -4.72 4.85
N ALA A 171 -2.04 -5.16 6.04
CA ALA A 171 -1.21 -5.18 7.24
C ALA A 171 0.06 -6.04 7.08
N GLU A 172 -0.07 -7.24 6.48
CA GLU A 172 1.06 -8.12 6.21
C GLU A 172 2.02 -7.55 5.15
N ASN A 173 1.49 -6.93 4.10
CA ASN A 173 2.27 -6.30 3.03
C ASN A 173 3.17 -5.18 3.56
N PHE A 174 2.64 -4.39 4.47
CA PHE A 174 3.33 -3.26 5.04
C PHE A 174 4.66 -3.69 5.70
N LYS A 175 4.65 -4.78 6.47
CA LYS A 175 5.87 -5.25 7.16
C LYS A 175 6.89 -5.90 6.23
N LYS A 176 6.44 -6.68 5.25
CA LYS A 176 7.35 -7.26 4.25
C LYS A 176 8.21 -6.19 3.58
N ASN A 177 7.64 -5.01 3.34
CA ASN A 177 8.35 -3.93 2.66
C ASN A 177 9.08 -2.96 3.61
N ARG A 178 8.69 -2.87 4.90
CA ARG A 178 9.43 -2.09 5.92
C ARG A 178 10.75 -2.75 6.35
N ILE A 179 10.83 -4.09 6.35
CA ILE A 179 12.08 -4.83 6.65
C ILE A 179 13.20 -4.48 5.64
N GLY A 180 12.84 -4.09 4.41
CA GLY A 180 13.80 -3.63 3.40
C GLY A 180 14.35 -2.22 3.60
N LEU A 181 13.83 -1.44 4.56
CA LEU A 181 14.17 -0.03 4.80
C LEU A 181 14.87 0.22 6.14
N GLN A 182 15.11 -0.80 6.98
CA GLN A 182 15.88 -0.61 8.20
C GLN A 182 17.39 -0.56 7.91
N PRO A 183 18.12 0.48 8.37
CA PRO A 183 19.57 0.38 8.53
C PRO A 183 19.85 -0.79 9.47
N ARG A 184 20.70 -1.71 9.04
CA ARG A 184 20.95 -3.00 9.71
C ARG A 184 21.55 -2.92 11.13
N TYR A 185 21.68 -1.73 11.72
CA TYR A 185 22.35 -1.51 13.00
C TYR A 185 21.74 -0.32 13.75
N ARG A 186 20.92 -0.59 14.78
CA ARG A 186 20.66 0.36 15.88
C ARG A 186 20.97 -0.21 17.26
N ASN A 187 21.18 -1.53 17.39
CA ASN A 187 21.30 -2.18 18.69
C ASN A 187 22.73 -2.58 19.11
N ILE A 188 23.77 -2.07 18.44
CA ILE A 188 25.17 -2.32 18.90
C ILE A 188 25.66 -1.19 19.81
N GLU A 189 25.17 0.05 19.65
CA GLU A 189 25.65 1.17 20.48
C GLU A 189 25.07 1.15 21.90
N GLU A 190 23.80 0.81 22.10
CA GLU A 190 23.22 0.73 23.46
C GLU A 190 23.86 -0.38 24.31
N SER A 191 24.15 -1.56 23.71
CA SER A 191 24.83 -2.65 24.41
C SER A 191 26.29 -2.31 24.75
N ALA A 192 27.00 -1.58 23.87
CA ALA A 192 28.37 -1.14 24.13
C ALA A 192 28.44 -0.04 25.21
N VAL A 193 27.43 0.83 25.29
CA VAL A 193 27.34 1.88 26.32
C VAL A 193 26.97 1.28 27.68
N GLU A 194 26.08 0.29 27.75
CA GLU A 194 25.78 -0.45 29.00
C GLU A 194 26.99 -1.22 29.52
N MET A 195 27.71 -1.94 28.65
CA MET A 195 28.92 -2.69 29.05
C MET A 195 30.07 -1.79 29.53
N ALA A 196 30.13 -0.54 29.04
CA ALA A 196 31.14 0.43 29.47
C ALA A 196 30.78 1.15 30.79
N ALA A 197 29.57 0.97 31.30
CA ALA A 197 29.03 1.72 32.44
C ALA A 197 29.03 0.95 33.77
N GLU A 198 29.52 -0.29 33.85
CA GLU A 198 29.67 -0.97 35.13
C GLU A 198 31.00 -0.61 35.82
N PRO A 199 31.00 0.07 36.98
CA PRO A 199 32.17 0.12 37.83
C PRO A 199 32.32 -1.24 38.49
N HIS A 200 33.43 -1.94 38.21
CA HIS A 200 33.87 -3.07 39.02
C HIS A 200 34.07 -2.60 40.48
N ALA A 201 33.03 -2.73 41.30
CA ALA A 201 33.15 -2.77 42.74
C ALA A 201 33.23 -4.25 43.14
N SER A 202 34.43 -4.73 43.42
CA SER A 202 34.62 -5.93 44.22
C SER A 202 35.73 -5.68 45.23
N LYS A 203 35.42 -6.11 46.45
CA LYS A 203 36.09 -5.90 47.74
C LYS A 203 37.60 -6.11 47.74
#